data_AF-A0A929VHF0-F1
#
_entry.id   AF-A0A929VHF0-F1
#
_cell.length_a   1.000
_cell.length_b   1.000
_cell.length_c   1.000
_cell.angle_alpha   90.00
_cell.angle_beta   90.00
_cell.angle_gamma   90.00
#
_symmetry.space_group_name_H-M   'P 1'
#
loop_
_entity.id
_entity.type
_entity.pdbx_description
1 polymer ?
#
loop_
_entity_poly.entity_id
_entity_poly.type
_entity_poly.pdbx_seq_one_letter_code
_entity_poly.pdbx_strand_id
1 'polypeptide(L)'
;MLMKEKTSKEVSNYALLNSIADSFYTDLIDSIEETDSIVDVFAGVCREITLFVMRDFLYSVFAGTDTGYKHFSNKDAKVSVRDILNAEALLSGDFDCSDHAKALAKEYFDPTILSLLFSLRMTGDRIDDNIDLMESIFDECKGDRTYIKTANAHARDKDMAICRLLRTCYSMTSKEIAKHMGITEAKVYKLTAAWDDSKDGLYVRLYKYLYARIMAMRNRLLDDQEGKIFLRAAKNSKDYISIDTKNTFLEPETMDEEEVDDIIDDFKRKKEIEAMNTRLGVDISKYNGRCNMDLAKESGLSFVILKAGSGYSGEDPYWVRNYNACKKAGLGVGAYWYCYATNVDEALREADMFIHSLEGMEFDYPVYLDMEDKCQSRLGNDLRTRIAYAFMKRVESSGYYVGLYTMKSWLDNSFDMERLKEFDLWVARWSSRGHGYKGPGLVGMWQYTNRGHFKGIGTTSEGGSDANVAYIDYPTIIKKKGLNNYRKRK
;
A
#
# COMPACT_ATOMS: atom_id res chain seq x y z
N MET A 1 39.83 -34.15 -7.18
CA MET A 1 40.38 -32.79 -7.00
C MET A 1 39.18 -31.85 -6.88
N LEU A 2 39.21 -30.98 -5.86
CA LEU A 2 38.11 -30.16 -5.34
C LEU A 2 37.20 -29.48 -6.38
N MET A 3 35.89 -29.44 -6.09
CA MET A 3 35.09 -28.21 -6.01
C MET A 3 33.77 -28.50 -5.25
N LYS A 4 33.49 -27.67 -4.25
CA LYS A 4 32.26 -27.63 -3.46
C LYS A 4 31.16 -26.94 -4.27
N GLU A 5 29.95 -27.49 -4.26
CA GLU A 5 28.73 -26.68 -4.33
C GLU A 5 27.85 -27.01 -3.13
N LYS A 6 27.76 -26.04 -2.22
CA LYS A 6 26.68 -25.89 -1.24
C LYS A 6 25.72 -24.87 -1.84
N THR A 7 24.52 -25.27 -2.21
CA THR A 7 23.32 -24.42 -2.42
C THR A 7 22.17 -25.40 -2.66
N SER A 8 21.00 -25.35 -2.02
CA SER A 8 20.01 -24.27 -2.13
C SER A 8 18.90 -24.31 -1.06
N LYS A 9 18.99 -25.11 0.02
CA LYS A 9 17.87 -25.26 0.97
C LYS A 9 17.63 -24.08 1.93
N GLU A 10 18.62 -23.21 2.16
CA GLU A 10 18.47 -22.04 3.04
C GLU A 10 17.70 -20.87 2.38
N VAL A 11 17.53 -20.87 1.06
CA VAL A 11 16.88 -19.75 0.33
C VAL A 11 15.35 -19.92 0.21
N SER A 12 14.86 -21.16 0.25
CA SER A 12 13.42 -21.44 0.07
C SER A 12 12.57 -21.11 1.30
N ASN A 13 13.10 -21.33 2.51
CA ASN A 13 12.34 -21.12 3.75
C ASN A 13 12.22 -19.64 4.11
N TYR A 14 13.16 -18.79 3.65
CA TYR A 14 13.05 -17.34 3.75
C TYR A 14 12.01 -16.74 2.81
N ALA A 15 11.83 -17.31 1.61
CA ALA A 15 10.85 -16.83 0.66
C ALA A 15 9.42 -17.17 1.08
N LEU A 16 9.20 -18.34 1.70
CA LEU A 16 7.89 -18.76 2.22
C LEU A 16 7.51 -17.97 3.49
N LEU A 17 8.45 -17.77 4.41
CA LEU A 17 8.25 -16.91 5.60
C LEU A 17 8.04 -15.43 5.23
N ASN A 18 8.72 -14.93 4.18
CA ASN A 18 8.44 -13.61 3.62
C ASN A 18 7.08 -13.57 2.89
N SER A 19 6.63 -14.67 2.28
CA SER A 19 5.33 -14.75 1.61
C SER A 19 4.15 -14.78 2.58
N ILE A 20 4.29 -15.44 3.73
CA ILE A 20 3.26 -15.46 4.78
C ILE A 20 3.25 -14.11 5.51
N ALA A 21 4.41 -13.49 5.72
CA ALA A 21 4.48 -12.10 6.13
C ALA A 21 3.80 -11.21 5.08
N ASP A 22 4.19 -11.26 3.80
CA ASP A 22 3.68 -10.38 2.75
C ASP A 22 2.15 -10.52 2.53
N SER A 23 1.55 -11.71 2.64
CA SER A 23 0.09 -11.87 2.46
C SER A 23 -0.72 -11.23 3.59
N PHE A 24 -0.31 -11.43 4.84
CA PHE A 24 -0.93 -10.75 5.99
C PHE A 24 -0.57 -9.25 6.04
N TYR A 25 0.58 -8.86 5.51
CA TYR A 25 0.98 -7.46 5.36
C TYR A 25 0.16 -6.73 4.30
N THR A 26 -0.31 -7.40 3.24
CA THR A 26 -1.11 -6.76 2.18
C THR A 26 -2.53 -6.49 2.69
N ASP A 27 -3.15 -7.45 3.36
CA ASP A 27 -4.46 -7.25 4.01
C ASP A 27 -4.39 -6.23 5.17
N LEU A 28 -3.22 -6.13 5.82
CA LEU A 28 -2.94 -5.11 6.85
C LEU A 28 -2.72 -3.71 6.23
N ILE A 29 -2.02 -3.60 5.10
CA ILE A 29 -1.84 -2.35 4.35
C ILE A 29 -3.20 -1.81 3.92
N ASP A 30 -4.08 -2.67 3.44
CA ASP A 30 -5.44 -2.29 3.02
C ASP A 30 -6.31 -1.87 4.23
N SER A 31 -6.09 -2.42 5.43
CA SER A 31 -6.77 -1.97 6.66
C SER A 31 -6.18 -0.69 7.29
N ILE A 32 -4.97 -0.28 6.88
CA ILE A 32 -4.25 0.90 7.39
C ILE A 32 -4.64 2.16 6.62
N GLU A 33 -5.09 2.05 5.36
CA GLU A 33 -5.52 3.23 4.58
C GLU A 33 -6.81 3.89 5.10
N GLU A 34 -7.50 3.29 6.08
CA GLU A 34 -8.80 3.78 6.57
C GLU A 34 -8.83 4.42 7.97
N THR A 35 -7.75 4.57 8.76
CA THR A 35 -7.91 5.06 10.16
C THR A 35 -6.88 6.06 10.72
N ASP A 36 -7.43 7.11 11.36
CA ASP A 36 -6.82 8.41 11.71
C ASP A 36 -6.15 8.52 13.11
N SER A 37 -5.78 7.43 13.80
CA SER A 37 -5.33 7.53 15.20
C SER A 37 -3.98 6.86 15.51
N ILE A 38 -3.08 7.62 16.15
CA ILE A 38 -1.76 7.19 16.64
C ILE A 38 -1.87 6.08 17.71
N VAL A 39 -3.05 5.93 18.33
CA VAL A 39 -3.36 4.96 19.37
C VAL A 39 -3.60 3.56 18.77
N ASP A 40 -4.18 3.49 17.57
CA ASP A 40 -4.43 2.22 16.87
C ASP A 40 -3.19 1.71 16.13
N VAL A 41 -2.31 2.62 15.71
CA VAL A 41 -0.94 2.30 15.28
C VAL A 41 -0.14 1.63 16.40
N PHE A 42 -0.32 2.10 17.64
CA PHE A 42 0.27 1.48 18.83
C PHE A 42 -0.38 0.11 19.12
N ALA A 43 -1.68 -0.05 18.90
CA ALA A 43 -2.39 -1.33 19.04
C ALA A 43 -1.96 -2.38 17.99
N GLY A 44 -1.64 -1.97 16.76
CA GLY A 44 -1.06 -2.84 15.72
C GLY A 44 0.37 -3.29 16.06
N VAL A 45 1.20 -2.38 16.57
CA VAL A 45 2.53 -2.71 17.12
C VAL A 45 2.41 -3.66 18.33
N CYS A 46 1.40 -3.47 19.19
CA CYS A 46 1.10 -4.36 20.31
C CYS A 46 0.64 -5.76 19.88
N ARG A 47 -0.08 -5.91 18.75
CA ARG A 47 -0.47 -7.22 18.18
C ARG A 47 0.71 -7.99 17.57
N GLU A 48 1.64 -7.31 16.91
CA GLU A 48 2.92 -7.89 16.47
C GLU A 48 3.82 -8.26 17.67
N ILE A 49 3.75 -7.47 18.75
CA ILE A 49 4.32 -7.84 20.05
C ILE A 49 3.65 -9.10 20.61
N THR A 50 2.40 -9.43 20.28
CA THR A 50 1.75 -10.68 20.69
C THR A 50 2.38 -11.90 20.01
N LEU A 51 2.67 -11.85 18.71
CA LEU A 51 3.46 -12.89 18.01
C LEU A 51 4.88 -13.00 18.59
N PHE A 52 5.49 -11.86 18.93
CA PHE A 52 6.78 -11.79 19.62
C PHE A 52 6.72 -12.43 21.02
N VAL A 53 5.66 -12.18 21.80
CA VAL A 53 5.43 -12.74 23.14
C VAL A 53 5.10 -14.23 23.06
N MET A 54 4.30 -14.68 22.09
CA MET A 54 4.02 -16.10 21.86
C MET A 54 5.29 -16.87 21.47
N ARG A 55 6.17 -16.27 20.68
CA ARG A 55 7.46 -16.86 20.32
C ARG A 55 8.45 -16.83 21.48
N ASP A 56 8.52 -15.74 22.25
CA ASP A 56 9.33 -15.63 23.49
C ASP A 56 8.84 -16.60 24.58
N PHE A 57 7.53 -16.86 24.63
CA PHE A 57 6.88 -17.88 25.46
C PHE A 57 7.23 -19.30 25.01
N LEU A 58 7.14 -19.61 23.71
CA LEU A 58 7.64 -20.86 23.14
C LEU A 58 9.17 -21.01 23.33
N TYR A 59 9.93 -19.93 23.47
CA TYR A 59 11.35 -20.01 23.84
C TYR A 59 11.55 -20.25 25.34
N SER A 60 10.79 -19.59 26.22
CA SER A 60 10.94 -19.71 27.68
C SER A 60 10.46 -21.06 28.23
N VAL A 61 9.48 -21.68 27.57
CA VAL A 61 8.94 -23.00 27.95
C VAL A 61 9.84 -24.15 27.46
N PHE A 62 10.52 -23.99 26.32
CA PHE A 62 11.30 -25.07 25.69
C PHE A 62 12.82 -24.94 25.86
N ALA A 63 13.35 -23.77 26.25
CA ALA A 63 14.76 -23.60 26.57
C ALA A 63 15.13 -24.37 27.86
N GLY A 64 16.06 -25.33 27.76
CA GLY A 64 16.61 -26.01 28.93
C GLY A 64 17.56 -25.10 29.74
N THR A 65 17.70 -25.39 31.04
CA THR A 65 18.69 -24.80 31.94
C THR A 65 20.12 -25.25 31.63
N ASP A 66 20.27 -26.35 30.90
CA ASP A 66 21.55 -26.98 30.62
C ASP A 66 22.15 -26.50 29.30
N THR A 67 23.49 -26.59 29.22
CA THR A 67 24.35 -26.12 28.12
C THR A 67 24.24 -26.93 26.82
N GLY A 68 23.15 -27.66 26.62
CA GLY A 68 22.96 -28.59 25.50
C GLY A 68 21.83 -28.18 24.55
N TYR A 69 22.10 -28.32 23.25
CA TYR A 69 21.17 -28.19 22.14
C TYR A 69 19.90 -29.03 22.36
N LYS A 70 18.70 -28.44 22.19
CA LYS A 70 17.46 -29.23 22.10
C LYS A 70 16.96 -29.26 20.66
N HIS A 71 16.70 -30.47 20.16
CA HIS A 71 16.17 -30.72 18.83
C HIS A 71 14.64 -30.77 18.88
N PHE A 72 13.98 -29.96 18.06
CA PHE A 72 12.58 -30.16 17.73
C PHE A 72 12.50 -30.77 16.34
N SER A 73 11.87 -31.94 16.21
CA SER A 73 11.56 -32.57 14.93
C SER A 73 10.18 -33.20 15.03
N ASN A 74 9.23 -32.77 14.19
CA ASN A 74 7.91 -33.41 14.15
C ASN A 74 7.95 -34.82 13.52
N LYS A 75 9.10 -35.24 12.97
CA LYS A 75 9.25 -36.54 12.30
C LYS A 75 9.07 -37.73 13.24
N ASP A 76 9.17 -37.53 14.55
CA ASP A 76 9.06 -38.60 15.56
C ASP A 76 7.79 -38.53 16.42
N ALA A 77 6.83 -37.66 16.11
CA ALA A 77 5.61 -37.57 16.90
C ALA A 77 4.54 -38.55 16.38
N LYS A 78 4.26 -39.61 17.15
CA LYS A 78 3.04 -40.43 17.00
C LYS A 78 1.74 -39.67 17.32
N VAL A 79 1.77 -38.34 17.41
CA VAL A 79 0.66 -37.51 17.90
C VAL A 79 0.49 -36.31 16.97
N SER A 80 -0.70 -36.16 16.38
CA SER A 80 -1.04 -35.03 15.49
C SER A 80 -1.59 -33.84 16.27
N VAL A 81 -1.50 -32.62 15.71
CA VAL A 81 -2.14 -31.39 16.25
C VAL A 81 -3.63 -31.65 16.56
N ARG A 82 -4.27 -32.42 15.69
CA ARG A 82 -5.65 -32.85 15.83
C ARG A 82 -5.90 -33.73 17.07
N ASP A 83 -4.97 -34.63 17.40
CA ASP A 83 -5.11 -35.50 18.59
C ASP A 83 -4.99 -34.70 19.90
N ILE A 84 -4.15 -33.67 19.92
CA ILE A 84 -3.99 -32.76 21.07
C ILE A 84 -5.26 -31.95 21.29
N LEU A 85 -5.86 -31.39 20.23
CA LEU A 85 -7.09 -30.61 20.33
C LEU A 85 -8.32 -31.48 20.63
N ASN A 86 -8.38 -32.70 20.09
CA ASN A 86 -9.42 -33.68 20.44
C ASN A 86 -9.36 -34.08 21.92
N ALA A 87 -8.16 -34.32 22.44
CA ALA A 87 -7.97 -34.60 23.85
C ALA A 87 -8.40 -33.40 24.73
N GLU A 88 -8.23 -32.18 24.24
CA GLU A 88 -8.54 -30.94 24.98
C GLU A 88 -10.04 -30.77 25.10
N ALA A 89 -10.75 -30.92 23.98
CA ALA A 89 -12.20 -30.88 23.93
C ALA A 89 -12.85 -31.99 24.81
N LEU A 90 -12.23 -33.17 24.90
CA LEU A 90 -12.68 -34.24 25.78
C LEU A 90 -12.54 -33.89 27.28
N LEU A 91 -11.59 -33.02 27.64
CA LEU A 91 -11.30 -32.65 29.02
C LEU A 91 -11.85 -31.27 29.42
N SER A 92 -12.27 -30.43 28.47
CA SER A 92 -12.82 -29.10 28.71
C SER A 92 -14.18 -29.10 29.41
N GLY A 93 -14.85 -30.26 29.44
CA GLY A 93 -16.16 -30.44 30.05
C GLY A 93 -17.34 -30.19 29.12
N ASP A 94 -17.09 -29.84 27.85
CA ASP A 94 -18.14 -29.57 26.85
C ASP A 94 -18.82 -30.84 26.30
N PHE A 95 -18.24 -32.02 26.56
CA PHE A 95 -18.74 -33.32 26.11
C PHE A 95 -18.66 -34.37 27.22
N ASP A 96 -19.71 -35.17 27.36
CA ASP A 96 -19.74 -36.27 28.33
C ASP A 96 -19.04 -37.51 27.75
N CYS A 97 -17.98 -37.98 28.39
CA CYS A 97 -17.17 -39.10 27.91
C CYS A 97 -16.69 -40.00 29.07
N SER A 98 -16.40 -41.26 28.74
CA SER A 98 -16.02 -42.28 29.73
C SER A 98 -14.71 -41.94 30.45
N ASP A 99 -14.58 -42.39 31.72
CA ASP A 99 -13.37 -42.16 32.51
C ASP A 99 -12.10 -42.73 31.87
N HIS A 100 -12.23 -43.82 31.09
CA HIS A 100 -11.12 -44.38 30.32
C HIS A 100 -10.67 -43.44 29.20
N ALA A 101 -11.60 -42.81 28.48
CA ALA A 101 -11.30 -41.82 27.44
C ALA A 101 -10.67 -40.54 28.04
N LYS A 102 -11.17 -40.09 29.19
CA LYS A 102 -10.57 -38.97 29.94
C LYS A 102 -9.16 -39.31 30.44
N ALA A 103 -8.92 -40.54 30.88
CA ALA A 103 -7.59 -41.00 31.30
C ALA A 103 -6.61 -41.00 30.11
N LEU A 104 -7.01 -41.55 28.96
CA LEU A 104 -6.21 -41.52 27.73
C LEU A 104 -5.94 -40.09 27.25
N ALA A 105 -6.95 -39.21 27.28
CA ALA A 105 -6.78 -37.80 26.90
C ALA A 105 -5.76 -37.08 27.81
N LYS A 106 -5.76 -37.35 29.12
CA LYS A 106 -4.80 -36.78 30.08
C LYS A 106 -3.35 -37.18 29.81
N GLU A 107 -3.11 -38.35 29.22
CA GLU A 107 -1.75 -38.80 28.87
C GLU A 107 -1.11 -37.93 27.78
N TYR A 108 -1.90 -37.18 27.01
CA TYR A 108 -1.42 -36.24 25.98
C TYR A 108 -1.13 -34.83 26.52
N PHE A 109 -1.55 -34.51 27.74
CA PHE A 109 -1.42 -33.18 28.32
C PHE A 109 -0.26 -33.09 29.30
N ASP A 110 0.94 -32.91 28.76
CA ASP A 110 2.04 -32.44 29.59
C ASP A 110 1.83 -30.94 29.96
N PRO A 111 2.55 -30.42 30.99
CA PRO A 111 2.42 -29.03 31.43
C PRO A 111 2.63 -27.99 30.32
N THR A 112 3.36 -28.34 29.26
CA THR A 112 3.68 -27.49 28.11
C THR A 112 2.48 -27.36 27.18
N ILE A 113 1.86 -28.49 26.84
CA ILE A 113 0.67 -28.53 25.98
C ILE A 113 -0.51 -27.84 26.66
N LEU A 114 -0.68 -28.05 27.97
CA LEU A 114 -1.70 -27.39 28.77
C LEU A 114 -1.54 -25.86 28.77
N SER A 115 -0.31 -25.36 28.88
CA SER A 115 -0.06 -23.92 28.92
C SER A 115 -0.27 -23.25 27.54
N LEU A 116 0.06 -23.95 26.45
CA LEU A 116 -0.21 -23.50 25.06
C LEU A 116 -1.72 -23.36 24.80
N LEU A 117 -2.50 -24.37 25.19
CA LEU A 117 -3.95 -24.37 25.02
C LEU A 117 -4.63 -23.32 25.89
N PHE A 118 -4.09 -23.07 27.08
CA PHE A 118 -4.54 -21.98 27.95
C PHE A 118 -4.33 -20.61 27.29
N SER A 119 -3.19 -20.39 26.61
CA SER A 119 -2.93 -19.15 25.87
C SER A 119 -3.82 -18.98 24.64
N LEU A 120 -4.12 -20.06 23.90
CA LEU A 120 -5.03 -20.04 22.76
C LEU A 120 -6.48 -19.75 23.19
N ARG A 121 -6.92 -20.27 24.35
CA ARG A 121 -8.23 -19.90 24.94
C ARG A 121 -8.36 -18.42 25.30
N MET A 122 -7.25 -17.74 25.59
CA MET A 122 -7.24 -16.33 25.96
C MET A 122 -7.41 -15.39 24.74
N THR A 123 -7.19 -15.87 23.51
CA THR A 123 -7.37 -15.04 22.30
C THR A 123 -8.82 -14.94 21.85
N GLY A 124 -9.68 -15.88 22.29
CA GLY A 124 -11.13 -15.84 22.04
C GLY A 124 -11.57 -16.38 20.68
N ASP A 125 -10.65 -16.97 19.90
CA ASP A 125 -10.89 -17.47 18.54
C ASP A 125 -11.55 -18.86 18.52
N ARG A 126 -12.18 -19.22 17.39
CA ARG A 126 -12.84 -20.53 17.23
C ARG A 126 -11.78 -21.64 17.17
N ILE A 127 -12.14 -22.84 17.64
CA ILE A 127 -11.20 -23.97 17.69
C ILE A 127 -10.60 -24.29 16.31
N ASP A 128 -11.39 -24.15 15.24
CA ASP A 128 -10.98 -24.37 13.85
C ASP A 128 -9.84 -23.42 13.42
N ASP A 129 -9.93 -22.14 13.79
CA ASP A 129 -8.90 -21.12 13.50
C ASP A 129 -7.60 -21.42 14.27
N ASN A 130 -7.73 -21.96 15.49
CA ASN A 130 -6.60 -22.42 16.27
C ASN A 130 -5.96 -23.71 15.70
N ILE A 131 -6.74 -24.56 15.01
CA ILE A 131 -6.21 -25.74 14.29
C ILE A 131 -5.33 -25.26 13.15
N ASP A 132 -5.83 -24.35 12.31
CA ASP A 132 -5.11 -23.85 11.13
C ASP A 132 -3.83 -23.09 11.53
N LEU A 133 -3.89 -22.30 12.62
CA LEU A 133 -2.72 -21.62 13.16
C LEU A 133 -1.67 -22.61 13.70
N MET A 134 -2.09 -23.66 14.41
CA MET A 134 -1.17 -24.67 14.92
C MET A 134 -0.61 -25.53 13.78
N GLU A 135 -1.44 -26.01 12.87
CA GLU A 135 -1.02 -26.79 11.71
C GLU A 135 -0.05 -26.00 10.84
N SER A 136 -0.27 -24.70 10.62
CA SER A 136 0.69 -23.85 9.89
C SER A 136 2.03 -23.69 10.62
N ILE A 137 2.04 -23.47 11.94
CA ILE A 137 3.29 -23.40 12.72
C ILE A 137 4.05 -24.74 12.68
N PHE A 138 3.34 -25.86 12.80
CA PHE A 138 3.93 -27.19 12.79
C PHE A 138 4.39 -27.64 11.39
N ASP A 139 3.65 -27.29 10.34
CA ASP A 139 4.03 -27.56 8.95
C ASP A 139 5.19 -26.69 8.50
N GLU A 140 5.27 -25.43 8.93
CA GLU A 140 6.42 -24.58 8.68
C GLU A 140 7.69 -25.09 9.39
N CYS A 141 7.50 -25.84 10.48
CA CYS A 141 8.56 -26.51 11.22
C CYS A 141 8.81 -27.96 10.76
N LYS A 142 8.11 -28.47 9.73
CA LYS A 142 8.29 -29.85 9.23
C LYS A 142 9.65 -30.02 8.57
N GLY A 143 10.51 -30.80 9.22
CA GLY A 143 11.74 -31.34 8.62
C GLY A 143 12.99 -30.50 8.86
N ASP A 144 12.86 -29.31 9.43
CA ASP A 144 14.00 -28.48 9.83
C ASP A 144 14.37 -28.69 11.29
N ARG A 145 15.67 -28.70 11.56
CA ARG A 145 16.18 -28.62 12.93
C ARG A 145 16.04 -27.18 13.39
N THR A 146 15.06 -26.89 14.23
CA THR A 146 14.99 -25.59 14.90
C THR A 146 16.04 -25.55 16.02
N TYR A 147 17.04 -24.69 15.86
CA TYR A 147 18.12 -24.50 16.83
C TYR A 147 17.63 -23.61 17.98
N ILE A 148 17.34 -24.21 19.13
CA ILE A 148 16.92 -23.47 20.33
C ILE A 148 18.18 -23.07 21.12
N LYS A 149 18.43 -21.76 21.22
CA LYS A 149 19.51 -21.21 22.06
C LYS A 149 19.16 -21.41 23.54
N THR A 150 20.17 -21.47 24.41
CA THR A 150 19.93 -21.47 25.85
C THR A 150 19.19 -20.20 26.26
N ALA A 151 18.40 -20.25 27.35
CA ALA A 151 17.65 -19.09 27.85
C ALA A 151 18.57 -17.86 28.05
N ASN A 152 19.80 -18.10 28.50
CA ASN A 152 20.82 -17.05 28.68
C ASN A 152 21.33 -16.46 27.35
N ALA A 153 21.52 -17.27 26.31
CA ALA A 153 21.93 -16.79 24.99
C ALA A 153 20.78 -16.04 24.29
N HIS A 154 19.55 -16.48 24.49
CA HIS A 154 18.35 -15.82 24.00
C HIS A 154 18.11 -14.46 24.66
N ALA A 155 18.14 -14.40 25.99
CA ALA A 155 18.05 -13.15 26.74
C ALA A 155 19.16 -12.16 26.34
N ARG A 156 20.38 -12.68 26.13
CA ARG A 156 21.50 -11.89 25.63
C ARG A 156 21.21 -11.28 24.26
N ASP A 157 20.73 -12.05 23.28
CA ASP A 157 20.47 -11.54 21.93
C ASP A 157 19.34 -10.49 21.91
N LYS A 158 18.30 -10.70 22.74
CA LYS A 158 17.25 -9.72 22.99
C LYS A 158 17.84 -8.40 23.51
N ASP A 159 18.65 -8.48 24.56
CA ASP A 159 19.28 -7.31 25.17
C ASP A 159 20.22 -6.61 24.18
N MET A 160 20.92 -7.36 23.32
CA MET A 160 21.76 -6.80 22.28
C MET A 160 20.95 -6.01 21.24
N ALA A 161 19.80 -6.52 20.81
CA ALA A 161 18.92 -5.82 19.87
C ALA A 161 18.32 -4.55 20.47
N ILE A 162 17.89 -4.61 21.74
CA ILE A 162 17.39 -3.43 22.46
C ILE A 162 18.49 -2.39 22.58
N CYS A 163 19.70 -2.78 23.00
CA CYS A 163 20.86 -1.88 23.06
C CYS A 163 21.14 -1.23 21.70
N ARG A 164 21.07 -2.01 20.61
CA ARG A 164 21.31 -1.52 19.25
C ARG A 164 20.25 -0.50 18.86
N LEU A 165 18.96 -0.82 19.04
CA LEU A 165 17.84 0.05 18.69
C LEU A 165 17.85 1.37 19.49
N LEU A 166 18.06 1.32 20.80
CA LEU A 166 18.17 2.53 21.65
C LEU A 166 19.36 3.41 21.22
N ARG A 167 20.47 2.80 20.82
CA ARG A 167 21.62 3.53 20.31
C ARG A 167 21.37 4.16 18.94
N THR A 168 20.84 3.41 17.99
CA THR A 168 20.80 3.84 16.58
C THR A 168 19.57 4.68 16.25
N CYS A 169 18.43 4.41 16.89
CA CYS A 169 17.19 5.15 16.64
C CYS A 169 17.02 6.33 17.58
N TYR A 170 17.50 6.22 18.82
CA TYR A 170 17.29 7.22 19.87
C TYR A 170 18.57 7.92 20.32
N SER A 171 19.71 7.62 19.69
CA SER A 171 21.02 8.23 19.99
C SER A 171 21.43 8.15 21.46
N MET A 172 20.92 7.16 22.21
CA MET A 172 21.19 7.04 23.64
C MET A 172 22.64 6.63 23.91
N THR A 173 23.23 7.26 24.91
CA THR A 173 24.55 6.90 25.45
C THR A 173 24.50 5.57 26.18
N SER A 174 25.66 4.91 26.36
CA SER A 174 25.74 3.66 27.12
C SER A 174 25.22 3.81 28.56
N LYS A 175 25.38 5.00 29.16
CA LYS A 175 24.90 5.33 30.51
C LYS A 175 23.36 5.40 30.59
N GLU A 176 22.72 6.01 29.59
CA GLU A 176 21.26 6.08 29.51
C GLU A 176 20.65 4.71 29.25
N ILE A 177 21.21 3.94 28.33
CA ILE A 177 20.78 2.57 28.04
C ILE A 177 20.90 1.70 29.30
N ALA A 178 22.03 1.78 30.01
CA ALA A 178 22.26 1.05 31.25
C ALA A 178 21.19 1.37 32.31
N LYS A 179 20.87 2.65 32.48
CA LYS A 179 19.81 3.10 33.39
C LYS A 179 18.42 2.58 32.98
N HIS A 180 18.07 2.66 31.69
CA HIS A 180 16.76 2.23 31.19
C HIS A 180 16.57 0.71 31.24
N MET A 181 17.62 -0.06 30.98
CA MET A 181 17.57 -1.52 30.98
C MET A 181 17.85 -2.15 32.36
N GLY A 182 18.23 -1.36 33.37
CA GLY A 182 18.58 -1.87 34.69
C GLY A 182 19.85 -2.73 34.70
N ILE A 183 20.82 -2.43 33.84
CA ILE A 183 22.09 -3.16 33.68
C ILE A 183 23.30 -2.23 33.83
N THR A 184 24.51 -2.78 33.95
CA THR A 184 25.73 -1.95 34.05
C THR A 184 26.18 -1.40 32.69
N GLU A 185 26.84 -0.24 32.66
CA GLU A 185 27.42 0.32 31.44
C GLU A 185 28.40 -0.66 30.76
N ALA A 186 29.21 -1.36 31.54
CA ALA A 186 30.11 -2.41 31.05
C ALA A 186 29.36 -3.54 30.33
N LYS A 187 28.14 -3.88 30.77
CA LYS A 187 27.28 -4.86 30.11
C LYS A 187 26.75 -4.31 28.78
N VAL A 188 26.34 -3.05 28.70
CA VAL A 188 25.89 -2.39 27.46
C VAL A 188 27.01 -2.40 26.40
N TYR A 189 28.24 -2.06 26.78
CA TYR A 189 29.40 -2.12 25.88
C TYR A 189 29.62 -3.53 25.33
N LYS A 190 29.59 -4.55 26.20
CA LYS A 190 29.74 -5.95 25.80
C LYS A 190 28.64 -6.42 24.86
N LEU A 191 27.38 -6.07 25.15
CA LEU A 191 26.24 -6.45 24.32
C LEU A 191 26.33 -5.83 22.93
N THR A 192 26.65 -4.54 22.86
CA THR A 192 26.70 -3.86 21.55
C THR A 192 27.92 -4.28 20.73
N ALA A 193 29.08 -4.48 21.35
CA ALA A 193 30.25 -5.00 20.66
C ALA A 193 30.05 -6.44 20.13
N ALA A 194 29.12 -7.19 20.72
CA ALA A 194 28.77 -8.53 20.27
C ALA A 194 27.74 -8.56 19.14
N TRP A 195 27.11 -7.42 18.80
CA TRP A 195 26.11 -7.34 17.74
C TRP A 195 26.77 -7.52 16.37
N ASP A 196 26.14 -8.34 15.53
CA ASP A 196 26.67 -8.72 14.22
C ASP A 196 25.52 -8.71 13.20
N ASP A 197 25.48 -7.64 12.40
CA ASP A 197 24.45 -7.39 11.38
C ASP A 197 24.50 -8.39 10.20
N SER A 198 25.59 -9.17 10.09
CA SER A 198 25.75 -10.22 9.08
C SER A 198 25.05 -11.52 9.46
N LYS A 199 24.72 -11.70 10.75
CA LYS A 199 24.01 -12.89 11.21
C LYS A 199 22.53 -12.80 10.89
N ASP A 200 22.01 -13.90 10.38
CA ASP A 200 20.59 -14.01 10.07
C ASP A 200 19.79 -14.53 11.28
N GLY A 201 19.81 -13.74 12.36
CA GLY A 201 19.10 -14.03 13.61
C GLY A 201 17.75 -13.31 13.71
N LEU A 202 16.79 -13.91 14.43
CA LEU A 202 15.46 -13.33 14.69
C LEU A 202 15.53 -11.86 15.13
N TYR A 203 16.36 -11.58 16.14
CA TYR A 203 16.51 -10.23 16.68
C TYR A 203 17.21 -9.26 15.73
N VAL A 204 18.09 -9.73 14.85
CA VAL A 204 18.73 -8.90 13.81
C VAL A 204 17.70 -8.49 12.76
N ARG A 205 16.85 -9.43 12.32
CA ARG A 205 15.75 -9.13 11.40
C ARG A 205 14.75 -8.15 12.02
N LEU A 206 14.37 -8.39 13.27
CA LEU A 206 13.47 -7.52 14.02
C LEU A 206 14.06 -6.11 14.18
N TYR A 207 15.34 -5.99 14.54
CA TYR A 207 16.03 -4.70 14.59
C TYR A 207 15.97 -3.98 13.24
N LYS A 208 16.31 -4.65 12.14
CA LYS A 208 16.29 -4.03 10.79
C LYS A 208 14.89 -3.56 10.40
N TYR A 209 13.87 -4.37 10.69
CA TYR A 209 12.48 -4.03 10.45
C TYR A 209 12.04 -2.81 11.27
N LEU A 210 12.23 -2.84 12.59
CA LEU A 210 11.88 -1.73 13.48
C LEU A 210 12.66 -0.46 13.14
N TYR A 211 13.95 -0.59 12.83
CA TYR A 211 14.77 0.53 12.37
C TYR A 211 14.18 1.17 11.11
N ALA A 212 13.93 0.37 10.06
CA ALA A 212 13.37 0.88 8.82
C ALA A 212 12.02 1.58 9.05
N ARG A 213 11.17 1.01 9.91
CA ARG A 213 9.87 1.57 10.24
C ARG A 213 9.98 2.88 11.04
N ILE A 214 10.82 2.94 12.07
CA ILE A 214 11.09 4.16 12.84
C ILE A 214 11.62 5.26 11.92
N MET A 215 12.54 4.93 11.01
CA MET A 215 13.10 5.89 10.06
C MET A 215 12.05 6.37 9.06
N ALA A 216 11.21 5.49 8.53
CA ALA A 216 10.12 5.86 7.63
C ALA A 216 9.09 6.76 8.32
N MET A 217 8.70 6.45 9.56
CA MET A 217 7.79 7.27 10.36
C MET A 217 8.38 8.66 10.64
N ARG A 218 9.65 8.72 11.04
CA ARG A 218 10.36 9.99 11.24
C ARG A 218 10.36 10.83 9.97
N ASN A 219 10.68 10.22 8.82
CA ASN A 219 10.75 10.93 7.55
C ASN A 219 9.36 11.42 7.10
N ARG A 220 8.30 10.62 7.30
CA ARG A 220 6.92 11.05 7.03
C ARG A 220 6.52 12.22 7.91
N LEU A 221 6.78 12.15 9.21
CA LEU A 221 6.50 13.25 10.14
C LEU A 221 7.21 14.54 9.71
N LEU A 222 8.48 14.45 9.33
CA LEU A 222 9.23 15.60 8.84
C LEU A 222 8.67 16.13 7.50
N ASP A 223 8.20 15.26 6.62
CA ASP A 223 7.55 15.68 5.36
C ASP A 223 6.23 16.41 5.63
N ASP A 224 5.40 15.87 6.53
CA ASP A 224 4.12 16.46 6.93
C ASP A 224 4.30 17.79 7.69
N GLN A 225 5.44 18.00 8.34
CA GLN A 225 5.77 19.22 9.09
C GLN A 225 6.81 20.09 8.39
N GLU A 226 7.02 19.89 7.08
CA GLU A 226 7.97 20.62 6.24
C GLU A 226 9.40 20.71 6.79
N GLY A 227 9.82 19.75 7.62
CA GLY A 227 11.14 19.68 8.24
C GLY A 227 11.20 20.32 9.63
N LYS A 228 10.08 20.76 10.21
CA LYS A 228 10.01 21.20 11.60
C LYS A 228 9.69 20.06 12.56
N ILE A 229 10.16 20.17 13.79
CA ILE A 229 9.83 19.28 14.91
C ILE A 229 9.34 20.16 16.06
N PHE A 230 8.23 19.76 16.69
CA PHE A 230 7.68 20.41 17.88
C PHE A 230 7.79 19.48 19.10
N LEU A 231 8.53 19.91 20.13
CA LEU A 231 8.75 19.14 21.36
C LEU A 231 8.20 19.88 22.57
N ARG A 232 7.30 19.28 23.35
CA ARG A 232 6.83 19.90 24.61
C ARG A 232 8.00 20.13 25.56
N ALA A 233 8.08 21.33 26.13
CA ALA A 233 9.17 21.72 27.03
C ALA A 233 9.24 20.87 28.31
N ALA A 234 8.10 20.33 28.75
CA ALA A 234 8.01 19.36 29.85
C ALA A 234 6.78 18.46 29.69
N LYS A 235 6.73 17.38 30.48
CA LYS A 235 5.55 16.51 30.56
C LYS A 235 4.32 17.34 30.98
N ASN A 236 3.31 17.39 30.12
CA ASN A 236 2.09 18.21 30.25
C ASN A 236 2.27 19.74 30.07
N SER A 237 3.42 20.21 29.57
CA SER A 237 3.61 21.61 29.18
C SER A 237 2.72 21.97 27.98
N LYS A 238 2.13 23.17 28.00
CA LYS A 238 1.51 23.77 26.80
C LYS A 238 2.54 24.41 25.88
N ASP A 239 3.71 24.74 26.40
CA ASP A 239 4.79 25.32 25.60
C ASP A 239 5.57 24.23 24.87
N TYR A 240 5.93 24.53 23.63
CA TYR A 240 6.71 23.72 22.71
C TYR A 240 8.03 24.41 22.35
N ILE A 241 9.02 23.57 22.04
CA ILE A 241 10.28 23.95 21.43
C ILE A 241 10.19 23.52 19.97
N SER A 242 10.23 24.49 19.07
CA SER A 242 10.26 24.31 17.62
C SER A 242 11.69 24.21 17.13
N ILE A 243 11.97 23.21 16.29
CA ILE A 243 13.30 22.95 15.73
C ILE A 243 13.17 22.77 14.21
N ASP A 244 13.85 23.61 13.43
CA ASP A 244 13.93 23.48 11.98
C ASP A 244 15.12 22.59 11.58
N THR A 245 14.81 21.39 11.08
CA THR A 245 15.83 20.42 10.66
C THR A 245 16.44 20.71 9.29
N LYS A 246 15.83 21.59 8.49
CA LYS A 246 16.35 22.02 7.18
C LYS A 246 17.25 23.23 7.31
N ASN A 247 17.01 24.09 8.32
CA ASN A 247 17.80 25.29 8.60
C ASN A 247 18.54 25.16 9.93
N THR A 248 19.52 24.26 9.98
CA THR A 248 20.22 23.86 11.22
C THR A 248 21.05 24.98 11.89
N PHE A 249 21.10 26.17 11.31
CA PHE A 249 21.73 27.37 11.88
C PHE A 249 20.76 28.27 12.64
N LEU A 250 19.45 28.01 12.56
CA LEU A 250 18.46 28.68 13.39
C LEU A 250 18.43 28.05 14.79
N GLU A 251 18.38 28.90 15.81
CA GLU A 251 18.23 28.45 17.20
C GLU A 251 16.80 27.96 17.44
N PRO A 252 16.60 26.96 18.34
CA PRO A 252 15.26 26.52 18.71
C PRO A 252 14.42 27.66 19.30
N GLU A 253 13.15 27.71 18.92
CA GLU A 253 12.21 28.74 19.38
C GLU A 253 11.18 28.14 20.34
N THR A 254 10.81 28.89 21.37
CA THR A 254 9.70 28.51 22.25
C THR A 254 8.40 29.11 21.75
N MET A 255 7.34 28.30 21.69
CA MET A 255 6.02 28.66 21.14
C MET A 255 4.93 28.05 22.03
N ASP A 256 3.74 28.62 22.04
CA ASP A 256 2.61 28.03 22.75
C ASP A 256 1.84 26.99 21.90
N GLU A 257 0.91 26.27 22.52
CA GLU A 257 0.15 25.18 21.88
C GLU A 257 -0.73 25.67 20.73
N GLU A 258 -1.31 26.86 20.85
CA GLU A 258 -2.20 27.44 19.82
C GLU A 258 -1.39 27.82 18.58
N GLU A 259 -0.22 28.44 18.77
CA GLU A 259 0.71 28.77 17.67
C GLU A 259 1.21 27.51 16.94
N VAL A 260 1.47 26.43 17.67
CA VAL A 260 1.90 25.16 17.06
C VAL A 260 0.77 24.51 16.26
N ASP A 261 -0.45 24.50 16.80
CA ASP A 261 -1.62 23.95 16.12
C ASP A 261 -1.91 24.72 14.82
N ASP A 262 -1.85 26.06 14.85
CA ASP A 262 -2.01 26.92 13.67
C ASP A 262 -0.96 26.61 12.57
N ILE A 263 0.30 26.41 12.97
CA ILE A 263 1.38 26.07 12.02
C ILE A 263 1.16 24.67 11.42
N ILE A 264 0.77 23.70 12.24
CA ILE A 264 0.48 22.34 11.77
C ILE A 264 -0.69 22.34 10.78
N ASP A 265 -1.73 23.10 11.08
CA ASP A 265 -2.90 23.20 10.20
C ASP A 265 -2.58 23.96 8.89
N ASP A 266 -1.70 24.97 8.92
CA ASP A 266 -1.17 25.61 7.71
C ASP A 266 -0.36 24.62 6.86
N PHE A 267 0.49 23.77 7.46
CA PHE A 267 1.21 22.73 6.73
C PHE A 267 0.27 21.72 6.07
N LYS A 268 -0.72 21.21 6.80
CA LYS A 268 -1.74 20.31 6.24
C LYS A 268 -2.47 20.98 5.08
N ARG A 269 -2.90 22.23 5.26
CA ARG A 269 -3.59 23.00 4.24
C ARG A 269 -2.73 23.23 3.01
N LYS A 270 -1.45 23.57 3.15
CA LYS A 270 -0.51 23.73 2.02
C LYS A 270 -0.33 22.41 1.28
N LYS A 271 -0.19 21.29 1.99
CA LYS A 271 -0.07 19.97 1.41
C LYS A 271 -1.34 19.55 0.66
N GLU A 272 -2.52 19.86 1.20
CA GLU A 272 -3.80 19.68 0.53
C GLU A 272 -3.90 20.57 -0.71
N ILE A 273 -3.48 21.84 -0.64
CA ILE A 273 -3.46 22.77 -1.78
C ILE A 273 -2.48 22.29 -2.86
N GLU A 274 -1.31 21.78 -2.49
CA GLU A 274 -0.33 21.21 -3.43
C GLU A 274 -0.87 19.93 -4.08
N ALA A 275 -1.52 19.07 -3.29
CA ALA A 275 -2.25 17.92 -3.79
C ALA A 275 -3.43 18.33 -4.70
N MET A 276 -4.09 19.47 -4.47
CA MET A 276 -5.14 20.00 -5.33
C MET A 276 -4.58 20.67 -6.59
N ASN A 277 -3.47 21.40 -6.49
CA ASN A 277 -2.83 22.12 -7.60
C ASN A 277 -2.21 21.16 -8.64
N THR A 278 -1.91 19.92 -8.26
CA THR A 278 -1.41 18.88 -9.18
C THR A 278 -2.52 18.12 -9.91
N ARG A 279 -3.80 18.38 -9.60
CA ARG A 279 -4.94 17.57 -10.05
C ARG A 279 -5.89 18.27 -11.02
N LEU A 280 -5.72 19.55 -11.30
CA LEU A 280 -6.63 20.29 -12.19
C LEU A 280 -6.18 20.15 -13.64
N GLY A 281 -7.11 19.78 -14.52
CA GLY A 281 -6.86 19.68 -15.95
C GLY A 281 -8.08 20.08 -16.76
N VAL A 282 -7.89 20.10 -18.07
CA VAL A 282 -8.97 20.31 -19.06
C VAL A 282 -8.91 19.21 -20.09
N ASP A 283 -10.00 18.98 -20.79
CA ASP A 283 -9.98 18.21 -22.03
C ASP A 283 -10.32 19.12 -23.21
N ILE A 284 -9.60 18.94 -24.33
CA ILE A 284 -9.71 19.83 -25.48
C ILE A 284 -9.68 19.07 -26.81
N SER A 285 -10.29 19.68 -27.81
CA SER A 285 -10.37 19.19 -29.19
C SER A 285 -10.18 20.34 -30.19
N LYS A 286 -10.47 20.11 -31.47
CA LYS A 286 -10.59 21.18 -32.46
C LYS A 286 -11.53 22.32 -32.06
N TYR A 287 -12.55 22.04 -31.26
CA TYR A 287 -13.59 23.01 -30.88
C TYR A 287 -13.10 24.08 -29.90
N ASN A 288 -11.99 23.85 -29.20
CA ASN A 288 -11.36 24.87 -28.35
C ASN A 288 -10.49 25.85 -29.14
N GLY A 289 -10.39 25.70 -30.47
CA GLY A 289 -9.64 26.63 -31.31
C GLY A 289 -8.13 26.54 -31.08
N ARG A 290 -7.47 27.70 -30.96
CA ARG A 290 -6.02 27.79 -30.73
C ARG A 290 -5.76 28.18 -29.27
N CYS A 291 -5.32 27.21 -28.48
CA CYS A 291 -4.96 27.43 -27.07
C CYS A 291 -3.50 27.88 -26.91
N ASN A 292 -3.21 28.58 -25.82
CA ASN A 292 -1.88 28.91 -25.34
C ASN A 292 -1.59 28.09 -24.07
N MET A 293 -0.75 27.06 -24.21
CA MET A 293 -0.48 26.10 -23.14
C MET A 293 0.43 26.64 -22.03
N ASP A 294 1.25 27.64 -22.32
CA ASP A 294 2.08 28.29 -21.30
C ASP A 294 1.18 29.08 -20.33
N LEU A 295 0.25 29.86 -20.87
CA LEU A 295 -0.77 30.56 -20.06
C LEU A 295 -1.71 29.58 -19.33
N ALA A 296 -2.04 28.46 -19.97
CA ALA A 296 -2.85 27.40 -19.34
C ALA A 296 -2.16 26.85 -18.10
N LYS A 297 -0.86 26.54 -18.19
CA LYS A 297 -0.05 26.08 -17.06
C LYS A 297 0.07 27.14 -15.97
N GLU A 298 0.34 28.38 -16.34
CA GLU A 298 0.36 29.52 -15.40
C GLU A 298 -1.00 29.74 -14.70
N SER A 299 -2.10 29.32 -15.33
CA SER A 299 -3.44 29.38 -14.73
C SER A 299 -3.75 28.26 -13.73
N GLY A 300 -2.77 27.37 -13.47
CA GLY A 300 -2.89 26.28 -12.51
C GLY A 300 -3.30 24.94 -13.11
N LEU A 301 -3.34 24.82 -14.45
CA LEU A 301 -3.57 23.52 -15.09
C LEU A 301 -2.31 22.66 -15.04
N SER A 302 -2.49 21.40 -14.63
CA SER A 302 -1.43 20.39 -14.52
C SER A 302 -1.44 19.40 -15.68
N PHE A 303 -2.60 19.15 -16.28
CA PHE A 303 -2.72 18.24 -17.42
C PHE A 303 -3.77 18.64 -18.44
N VAL A 304 -3.69 18.01 -19.61
CA VAL A 304 -4.67 18.12 -20.69
C VAL A 304 -4.97 16.73 -21.27
N ILE A 305 -6.25 16.35 -21.38
CA ILE A 305 -6.67 15.17 -22.14
C ILE A 305 -7.10 15.61 -23.54
N LEU A 306 -6.43 15.10 -24.56
CA LEU A 306 -6.56 15.59 -25.93
C LEU A 306 -7.42 14.65 -26.78
N LYS A 307 -8.34 15.22 -27.57
CA LYS A 307 -9.04 14.42 -28.59
C LYS A 307 -8.04 13.96 -29.66
N ALA A 308 -7.82 12.65 -29.74
CA ALA A 308 -7.02 12.06 -30.81
C ALA A 308 -7.84 11.93 -32.09
N GLY A 309 -9.11 11.56 -31.99
CA GLY A 309 -9.99 11.41 -33.14
C GLY A 309 -11.37 10.90 -32.77
N SER A 310 -12.07 10.38 -33.78
CA SER A 310 -13.36 9.72 -33.62
C SER A 310 -13.59 8.65 -34.67
N GLY A 311 -14.46 7.69 -34.37
CA GLY A 311 -14.90 6.69 -35.33
C GLY A 311 -15.58 7.25 -36.58
N TYR A 312 -16.13 8.46 -36.50
CA TYR A 312 -16.84 9.10 -37.61
C TYR A 312 -15.92 9.94 -38.50
N SER A 313 -15.06 10.78 -37.90
CA SER A 313 -14.26 11.76 -38.64
C SER A 313 -12.77 11.42 -38.76
N GLY A 314 -12.32 10.30 -38.18
CA GLY A 314 -10.90 10.00 -38.05
C GLY A 314 -10.19 10.96 -37.08
N GLU A 315 -8.89 11.15 -37.29
CA GLU A 315 -8.01 11.97 -36.45
C GLU A 315 -8.53 13.41 -36.30
N ASP A 316 -8.43 13.98 -35.10
CA ASP A 316 -8.75 15.38 -34.85
C ASP A 316 -7.69 16.27 -35.54
N PRO A 317 -8.09 17.26 -36.35
CA PRO A 317 -7.14 18.06 -37.12
C PRO A 317 -6.17 18.87 -36.24
N TYR A 318 -6.47 19.06 -34.95
CA TYR A 318 -5.61 19.76 -34.00
C TYR A 318 -4.86 18.81 -33.06
N TRP A 319 -5.02 17.49 -33.19
CA TRP A 319 -4.37 16.46 -32.37
C TRP A 319 -2.87 16.70 -32.19
N VAL A 320 -2.10 16.56 -33.27
CA VAL A 320 -0.63 16.66 -33.26
C VAL A 320 -0.16 18.04 -32.78
N ARG A 321 -0.87 19.10 -33.18
CA ARG A 321 -0.54 20.47 -32.78
C ARG A 321 -0.71 20.67 -31.27
N ASN A 322 -1.85 20.23 -30.73
CA ASN A 322 -2.16 20.38 -29.31
C ASN A 322 -1.23 19.51 -28.46
N TYR A 323 -0.95 18.26 -28.88
CA TYR A 323 0.00 17.37 -28.21
C TYR A 323 1.37 18.04 -28.03
N ASN A 324 1.94 18.52 -29.14
CA ASN A 324 3.25 19.18 -29.11
C ASN A 324 3.26 20.45 -28.25
N ALA A 325 2.17 21.23 -28.27
CA ALA A 325 2.05 22.42 -27.45
C ALA A 325 2.00 22.09 -25.95
N CYS A 326 1.24 21.07 -25.55
CA CYS A 326 1.16 20.62 -24.15
C CYS A 326 2.49 20.08 -23.64
N LYS A 327 3.16 19.20 -24.42
CA LYS A 327 4.48 18.67 -24.05
C LYS A 327 5.52 19.79 -23.93
N LYS A 328 5.51 20.78 -24.84
CA LYS A 328 6.42 21.93 -24.78
C LYS A 328 6.22 22.79 -23.52
N ALA A 329 4.97 23.02 -23.12
CA ALA A 329 4.65 23.74 -21.88
C ALA A 329 4.97 22.91 -20.62
N GLY A 330 5.24 21.61 -20.77
CA GLY A 330 5.45 20.68 -19.67
C GLY A 330 4.17 20.43 -18.87
N LEU A 331 3.02 20.38 -19.56
CA LEU A 331 1.76 19.86 -19.03
C LEU A 331 1.74 18.34 -19.19
N GLY A 332 1.12 17.63 -18.24
CA GLY A 332 0.81 16.22 -18.42
C GLY A 332 -0.19 16.02 -19.57
N VAL A 333 -0.03 14.96 -20.35
CA VAL A 333 -0.87 14.71 -21.53
C VAL A 333 -1.52 13.34 -21.46
N GLY A 334 -2.83 13.29 -21.66
CA GLY A 334 -3.59 12.09 -21.97
C GLY A 334 -4.32 12.24 -23.31
N ALA A 335 -5.07 11.22 -23.71
CA ALA A 335 -5.78 11.22 -24.98
C ALA A 335 -7.18 10.63 -24.86
N TYR A 336 -8.08 10.95 -25.77
CA TYR A 336 -9.34 10.24 -25.90
C TYR A 336 -9.76 10.00 -27.35
N TRP A 337 -10.53 8.93 -27.55
CA TRP A 337 -11.15 8.59 -28.83
C TRP A 337 -12.67 8.59 -28.70
N TYR A 338 -13.33 9.45 -29.48
CA TYR A 338 -14.79 9.58 -29.46
C TYR A 338 -15.43 8.45 -30.28
N CYS A 339 -16.11 7.55 -29.59
CA CYS A 339 -16.61 6.30 -30.14
C CYS A 339 -17.89 6.49 -30.96
N TYR A 340 -17.97 5.84 -32.12
CA TYR A 340 -19.20 5.73 -32.91
C TYR A 340 -19.65 4.28 -33.13
N ALA A 341 -18.94 3.31 -32.56
CA ALA A 341 -19.21 1.89 -32.74
C ALA A 341 -20.57 1.47 -32.18
N THR A 342 -21.31 0.70 -32.99
CA THR A 342 -22.61 0.10 -32.64
C THR A 342 -22.54 -1.43 -32.54
N ASN A 343 -21.40 -2.01 -32.86
CA ASN A 343 -21.09 -3.43 -32.70
C ASN A 343 -19.59 -3.63 -32.37
N VAL A 344 -19.23 -4.85 -31.98
CA VAL A 344 -17.87 -5.18 -31.52
C VAL A 344 -16.83 -5.03 -32.63
N ASP A 345 -17.16 -5.35 -33.89
CA ASP A 345 -16.21 -5.25 -34.99
C ASP A 345 -15.88 -3.80 -35.33
N GLU A 346 -16.85 -2.89 -35.24
CA GLU A 346 -16.63 -1.45 -35.31
C GLU A 346 -15.73 -0.97 -34.17
N ALA A 347 -15.98 -1.43 -32.94
CA ALA A 347 -15.20 -1.06 -31.77
C ALA A 347 -13.72 -1.45 -31.92
N LEU A 348 -13.45 -2.63 -32.48
CA LEU A 348 -12.08 -3.09 -32.75
C LEU A 348 -11.39 -2.25 -33.84
N ARG A 349 -12.11 -1.89 -34.91
CA ARG A 349 -11.56 -0.99 -35.95
C ARG A 349 -11.23 0.38 -35.40
N GLU A 350 -12.11 0.95 -34.59
CA GLU A 350 -11.86 2.24 -33.93
C GLU A 350 -10.70 2.17 -32.95
N ALA A 351 -10.56 1.08 -32.19
CA ALA A 351 -9.42 0.88 -31.29
C ALA A 351 -8.09 0.84 -32.08
N ASP A 352 -8.06 0.16 -33.22
CA ASP A 352 -6.86 0.12 -34.09
C ASP A 352 -6.52 1.51 -34.66
N MET A 353 -7.52 2.31 -35.04
CA MET A 353 -7.31 3.71 -35.47
C MET A 353 -6.77 4.58 -34.33
N PHE A 354 -7.29 4.38 -33.12
CA PHE A 354 -6.80 5.10 -31.95
C PHE A 354 -5.36 4.73 -31.63
N ILE A 355 -5.04 3.43 -31.57
CA ILE A 355 -3.68 2.93 -31.35
C ILE A 355 -2.72 3.55 -32.38
N HIS A 356 -3.07 3.55 -33.66
CA HIS A 356 -2.25 4.16 -34.71
C HIS A 356 -1.98 5.65 -34.46
N SER A 357 -3.00 6.40 -34.01
CA SER A 357 -2.86 7.83 -33.71
C SER A 357 -1.95 8.12 -32.50
N LEU A 358 -1.73 7.13 -31.63
CA LEU A 358 -0.91 7.22 -30.41
C LEU A 358 0.55 6.79 -30.63
N GLU A 359 0.89 6.22 -31.79
CA GLU A 359 2.22 5.67 -32.06
C GLU A 359 3.32 6.73 -31.96
N GLY A 360 4.40 6.42 -31.23
CA GLY A 360 5.54 7.32 -31.06
C GLY A 360 5.31 8.52 -30.14
N MET A 361 4.13 8.61 -29.49
CA MET A 361 3.81 9.66 -28.53
C MET A 361 3.77 9.13 -27.09
N GLU A 362 4.39 9.85 -26.15
CA GLU A 362 4.36 9.51 -24.71
C GLU A 362 3.22 10.24 -23.98
N PHE A 363 2.46 9.51 -23.17
CA PHE A 363 1.29 10.04 -22.44
C PHE A 363 1.42 9.85 -20.94
N ASP A 364 1.44 10.96 -20.20
CA ASP A 364 1.53 11.01 -18.73
C ASP A 364 0.22 10.60 -18.04
N TYR A 365 -0.91 10.71 -18.75
CA TYR A 365 -2.25 10.33 -18.28
C TYR A 365 -2.83 9.20 -19.14
N PRO A 366 -3.91 8.54 -18.70
CA PRO A 366 -4.52 7.46 -19.47
C PRO A 366 -5.01 7.91 -20.85
N VAL A 367 -5.17 6.93 -21.72
CA VAL A 367 -5.88 7.09 -22.98
C VAL A 367 -7.31 6.57 -22.79
N TYR A 368 -8.31 7.34 -23.17
CA TYR A 368 -9.71 7.03 -22.83
C TYR A 368 -10.51 6.64 -24.07
N LEU A 369 -11.35 5.61 -23.90
CA LEU A 369 -12.53 5.46 -24.72
C LEU A 369 -13.58 6.47 -24.26
N ASP A 370 -14.01 7.36 -25.13
CA ASP A 370 -15.13 8.27 -24.89
C ASP A 370 -16.40 7.68 -25.53
N MET A 371 -17.33 7.24 -24.68
CA MET A 371 -18.55 6.55 -25.10
C MET A 371 -19.81 7.27 -24.58
N GLU A 372 -20.32 8.19 -25.39
CA GLU A 372 -21.48 9.01 -25.05
C GLU A 372 -22.43 9.31 -26.22
N ASP A 373 -22.15 8.77 -27.40
CA ASP A 373 -22.88 9.14 -28.62
C ASP A 373 -24.31 8.56 -28.63
N LYS A 374 -25.22 9.31 -29.27
CA LYS A 374 -26.63 8.92 -29.42
C LYS A 374 -26.81 7.59 -30.15
N CYS A 375 -25.90 7.21 -31.05
CA CYS A 375 -25.94 5.91 -31.74
C CYS A 375 -25.86 4.73 -30.76
N GLN A 376 -25.18 4.91 -29.62
CA GLN A 376 -25.04 3.89 -28.58
C GLN A 376 -26.18 3.90 -27.56
N SER A 377 -26.96 4.99 -27.49
CA SER A 377 -28.07 5.13 -26.52
C SER A 377 -29.17 4.09 -26.73
N ARG A 378 -29.34 3.58 -27.96
CA ARG A 378 -30.37 2.58 -28.30
C ARG A 378 -29.91 1.13 -28.13
N LEU A 379 -28.63 0.91 -27.82
CA LEU A 379 -28.09 -0.42 -27.63
C LEU A 379 -28.53 -0.99 -26.27
N GLY A 380 -28.72 -2.30 -26.21
CA GLY A 380 -28.88 -3.00 -24.93
C GLY A 380 -27.59 -2.95 -24.12
N ASN A 381 -27.71 -2.95 -22.79
CA ASN A 381 -26.58 -2.80 -21.87
C ASN A 381 -25.47 -3.84 -22.12
N ASP A 382 -25.81 -5.11 -22.37
CA ASP A 382 -24.81 -6.15 -22.68
C ASP A 382 -23.99 -5.79 -23.94
N LEU A 383 -24.65 -5.41 -25.04
CA LEU A 383 -23.96 -5.05 -26.27
C LEU A 383 -23.10 -3.80 -26.07
N ARG A 384 -23.62 -2.79 -25.37
CA ARG A 384 -22.86 -1.58 -25.04
C ARG A 384 -21.60 -1.90 -24.22
N THR A 385 -21.73 -2.75 -23.18
CA THR A 385 -20.60 -3.24 -22.38
C THR A 385 -19.59 -4.02 -23.23
N ARG A 386 -20.05 -4.89 -24.13
CA ARG A 386 -19.16 -5.66 -25.03
C ARG A 386 -18.37 -4.77 -25.98
N ILE A 387 -18.99 -3.71 -26.50
CA ILE A 387 -18.33 -2.71 -27.35
C ILE A 387 -17.22 -2.00 -26.56
N ALA A 388 -17.55 -1.48 -25.37
CA ALA A 388 -16.59 -0.78 -24.52
C ALA A 388 -15.43 -1.70 -24.11
N TYR A 389 -15.74 -2.93 -23.67
CA TYR A 389 -14.75 -3.92 -23.26
C TYR A 389 -13.81 -4.29 -24.41
N ALA A 390 -14.35 -4.59 -25.60
CA ALA A 390 -13.55 -4.99 -26.76
C ALA A 390 -12.58 -3.88 -27.20
N PHE A 391 -13.05 -2.63 -27.25
CA PHE A 391 -12.20 -1.48 -27.54
C PHE A 391 -11.09 -1.35 -26.50
N MET A 392 -11.44 -1.29 -25.21
CA MET A 392 -10.47 -1.03 -24.16
C MET A 392 -9.45 -2.17 -24.03
N LYS A 393 -9.85 -3.44 -24.07
CA LYS A 393 -8.88 -4.56 -24.06
C LYS A 393 -7.94 -4.51 -25.25
N ARG A 394 -8.40 -4.10 -26.43
CA ARG A 394 -7.55 -3.96 -27.62
C ARG A 394 -6.48 -2.88 -27.44
N VAL A 395 -6.84 -1.74 -26.86
CA VAL A 395 -5.91 -0.64 -26.56
C VAL A 395 -4.93 -1.04 -25.43
N GLU A 396 -5.44 -1.66 -24.36
CA GLU A 396 -4.63 -2.12 -23.23
C GLU A 396 -3.55 -3.13 -23.66
N SER A 397 -3.95 -4.11 -24.47
CA SER A 397 -3.02 -5.14 -24.99
C SER A 397 -1.96 -4.59 -25.94
N SER A 398 -2.09 -3.33 -26.38
CA SER A 398 -1.07 -2.60 -27.14
C SER A 398 -0.09 -1.83 -26.23
N GLY A 399 -0.20 -1.96 -24.91
CA GLY A 399 0.73 -1.38 -23.93
C GLY A 399 0.34 -0.01 -23.38
N TYR A 400 -0.91 0.40 -23.58
CA TYR A 400 -1.43 1.66 -23.06
C TYR A 400 -2.28 1.45 -21.80
N TYR A 401 -2.17 2.36 -20.85
CA TYR A 401 -3.09 2.49 -19.73
C TYR A 401 -4.38 3.11 -20.25
N VAL A 402 -5.43 2.29 -20.37
CA VAL A 402 -6.71 2.70 -20.94
C VAL A 402 -7.81 2.82 -19.86
N GLY A 403 -8.70 3.78 -20.03
CA GLY A 403 -9.89 3.94 -19.18
C GLY A 403 -11.16 4.22 -19.98
N LEU A 404 -12.29 4.29 -19.28
CA LEU A 404 -13.59 4.64 -19.84
C LEU A 404 -14.01 6.04 -19.42
N TYR A 405 -14.29 6.91 -20.39
CA TYR A 405 -15.04 8.15 -20.19
C TYR A 405 -16.50 7.98 -20.60
N THR A 406 -17.40 8.45 -19.73
CA THR A 406 -18.85 8.48 -19.98
C THR A 406 -19.55 9.33 -18.89
N MET A 407 -20.80 9.72 -19.14
CA MET A 407 -21.65 10.33 -18.13
C MET A 407 -22.04 9.36 -17.00
N LYS A 408 -22.15 9.87 -15.76
CA LYS A 408 -22.55 9.08 -14.58
C LYS A 408 -23.83 8.28 -14.80
N SER A 409 -24.83 8.87 -15.47
CA SER A 409 -26.13 8.20 -15.68
C SER A 409 -25.99 6.91 -16.50
N TRP A 410 -25.00 6.82 -17.39
CA TRP A 410 -24.73 5.59 -18.11
C TRP A 410 -23.97 4.57 -17.26
N LEU A 411 -23.04 5.01 -16.41
CA LEU A 411 -22.40 4.09 -15.46
C LEU A 411 -23.41 3.48 -14.48
N ASP A 412 -24.42 4.24 -14.08
CA ASP A 412 -25.48 3.76 -13.19
C ASP A 412 -26.44 2.78 -13.88
N ASN A 413 -26.72 2.95 -15.19
CA ASN A 413 -27.90 2.34 -15.81
C ASN A 413 -27.68 1.66 -17.17
N SER A 414 -26.53 1.87 -17.81
CA SER A 414 -26.30 1.59 -19.23
C SER A 414 -25.17 0.58 -19.48
N PHE A 415 -24.43 0.19 -18.45
CA PHE A 415 -23.36 -0.80 -18.52
C PHE A 415 -23.54 -1.86 -17.45
N ASP A 416 -23.10 -3.08 -17.75
CA ASP A 416 -22.68 -4.04 -16.72
C ASP A 416 -21.27 -3.65 -16.24
N MET A 417 -21.22 -2.97 -15.09
CA MET A 417 -19.99 -2.40 -14.54
C MET A 417 -19.10 -3.44 -13.86
N GLU A 418 -19.64 -4.59 -13.46
CA GLU A 418 -18.81 -5.68 -12.93
C GLU A 418 -17.83 -6.20 -13.98
N ARG A 419 -18.21 -6.15 -15.26
CA ARG A 419 -17.35 -6.52 -16.39
C ARG A 419 -16.34 -5.45 -16.80
N LEU A 420 -16.55 -4.20 -16.37
CA LEU A 420 -15.71 -3.06 -16.74
C LEU A 420 -14.82 -2.58 -15.59
N LYS A 421 -14.97 -3.14 -14.38
CA LYS A 421 -14.27 -2.68 -13.16
C LYS A 421 -12.73 -2.77 -13.20
N GLU A 422 -12.17 -3.51 -14.16
CA GLU A 422 -10.72 -3.56 -14.38
C GLU A 422 -10.16 -2.28 -15.01
N PHE A 423 -11.02 -1.42 -15.58
CA PHE A 423 -10.64 -0.15 -16.19
C PHE A 423 -11.02 1.03 -15.31
N ASP A 424 -10.11 2.01 -15.20
CA ASP A 424 -10.39 3.24 -14.48
C ASP A 424 -11.42 4.11 -15.21
N LEU A 425 -12.20 4.84 -14.43
CA LEU A 425 -13.30 5.67 -14.91
C LEU A 425 -12.94 7.15 -14.89
N TRP A 426 -13.19 7.82 -16.02
CA TRP A 426 -13.29 9.27 -16.11
C TRP A 426 -14.77 9.65 -16.19
N VAL A 427 -15.34 10.12 -15.09
CA VAL A 427 -16.78 10.29 -14.97
C VAL A 427 -17.19 11.72 -15.30
N ALA A 428 -18.13 11.90 -16.22
CA ALA A 428 -18.79 13.19 -16.41
C ALA A 428 -19.97 13.35 -15.45
N ARG A 429 -19.89 14.37 -14.59
CA ARG A 429 -21.01 14.87 -13.79
C ARG A 429 -20.75 16.32 -13.42
N TRP A 430 -21.48 17.23 -14.07
CA TRP A 430 -21.34 18.65 -13.79
C TRP A 430 -22.02 19.04 -12.46
N SER A 431 -21.25 19.02 -11.37
CA SER A 431 -21.74 19.25 -10.01
C SER A 431 -20.64 19.82 -9.11
N SER A 432 -21.00 20.51 -8.04
CA SER A 432 -20.05 20.90 -6.99
C SER A 432 -19.89 19.84 -5.89
N ARG A 433 -20.63 18.72 -5.96
CA ARG A 433 -20.71 17.70 -4.90
C ARG A 433 -19.91 16.42 -5.20
N GLY A 434 -18.92 16.49 -6.08
CA GLY A 434 -18.14 15.32 -6.52
C GLY A 434 -18.81 14.50 -7.62
N HIS A 435 -18.07 13.52 -8.16
CA HIS A 435 -18.57 12.59 -9.19
C HIS A 435 -19.79 11.78 -8.71
N GLY A 436 -19.80 11.35 -7.43
CA GLY A 436 -20.88 10.64 -6.74
C GLY A 436 -21.41 9.36 -7.41
N TYR A 437 -20.60 8.75 -8.28
CA TYR A 437 -20.75 7.36 -8.69
C TYR A 437 -20.37 6.45 -7.51
N LYS A 438 -21.16 5.39 -7.27
CA LYS A 438 -20.99 4.46 -6.14
C LYS A 438 -20.94 2.99 -6.56
N GLY A 439 -20.92 2.73 -7.86
CA GLY A 439 -20.89 1.38 -8.41
C GLY A 439 -19.47 0.83 -8.57
N PRO A 440 -19.31 -0.35 -9.19
CA PRO A 440 -18.02 -1.00 -9.39
C PRO A 440 -17.07 -0.19 -10.31
N GLY A 441 -15.76 -0.29 -10.03
CA GLY A 441 -14.71 0.37 -10.80
C GLY A 441 -14.15 1.63 -10.12
N LEU A 442 -12.86 1.88 -10.32
CA LEU A 442 -12.15 3.01 -9.71
C LEU A 442 -12.44 4.29 -10.49
N VAL A 443 -12.94 5.34 -9.81
CA VAL A 443 -13.07 6.67 -10.43
C VAL A 443 -11.73 7.39 -10.31
N GLY A 444 -10.98 7.44 -11.40
CA GLY A 444 -9.67 8.07 -11.44
C GLY A 444 -9.68 9.53 -11.88
N MET A 445 -10.73 9.96 -12.60
CA MET A 445 -10.90 11.34 -13.03
C MET A 445 -12.37 11.76 -13.02
N TRP A 446 -12.62 13.04 -12.78
CA TRP A 446 -13.96 13.61 -12.76
C TRP A 446 -14.02 14.90 -13.60
N GLN A 447 -14.87 14.90 -14.63
CA GLN A 447 -15.25 16.11 -15.36
C GLN A 447 -16.39 16.81 -14.61
N TYR A 448 -16.07 17.92 -13.94
CA TYR A 448 -16.96 18.58 -12.99
C TYR A 448 -17.72 19.78 -13.59
N THR A 449 -17.33 20.24 -14.79
CA THR A 449 -18.04 21.30 -15.52
C THR A 449 -17.60 21.33 -16.98
N ASN A 450 -18.50 21.75 -17.87
CA ASN A 450 -18.22 22.14 -19.26
C ASN A 450 -18.06 23.66 -19.45
N ARG A 451 -18.12 24.41 -18.34
CA ARG A 451 -18.07 25.89 -18.31
C ARG A 451 -16.83 26.43 -17.59
N GLY A 452 -15.74 25.68 -17.65
CA GLY A 452 -14.45 26.13 -17.12
C GLY A 452 -13.93 27.33 -17.91
N HIS A 453 -13.24 28.23 -17.22
CA HIS A 453 -12.57 29.37 -17.82
C HIS A 453 -11.14 29.45 -17.29
N PHE A 454 -10.19 29.06 -18.13
CA PHE A 454 -8.77 29.07 -17.83
C PHE A 454 -8.05 29.97 -18.83
N LYS A 455 -7.09 30.77 -18.34
CA LYS A 455 -6.29 31.61 -19.24
C LYS A 455 -5.58 30.70 -20.25
N GLY A 456 -5.60 31.09 -21.52
CA GLY A 456 -4.97 30.32 -22.59
C GLY A 456 -5.79 29.13 -23.12
N ILE A 457 -6.89 28.73 -22.49
CA ILE A 457 -7.80 27.71 -23.02
C ILE A 457 -8.97 28.38 -23.76
N GLY A 458 -9.23 27.96 -24.99
CA GLY A 458 -10.33 28.48 -25.78
C GLY A 458 -11.68 27.87 -25.40
N THR A 459 -12.71 28.70 -25.49
CA THR A 459 -14.11 28.38 -25.20
C THR A 459 -14.76 27.66 -26.38
N THR A 460 -15.58 26.63 -26.10
CA THR A 460 -16.42 25.96 -27.11
C THR A 460 -17.72 26.74 -27.37
N SER A 461 -18.59 26.23 -28.25
CA SER A 461 -19.94 26.78 -28.46
C SER A 461 -20.84 26.70 -27.22
N GLU A 462 -20.45 25.94 -26.19
CA GLU A 462 -21.22 25.77 -24.94
C GLU A 462 -20.88 26.82 -23.88
N GLY A 463 -19.95 27.72 -24.17
CA GLY A 463 -19.63 28.87 -23.33
C GLY A 463 -18.52 28.64 -22.31
N GLY A 464 -17.82 27.50 -22.32
CA GLY A 464 -16.54 27.34 -21.62
C GLY A 464 -15.71 26.17 -22.15
N SER A 465 -14.83 25.64 -21.31
CA SER A 465 -14.07 24.41 -21.54
C SER A 465 -14.44 23.34 -20.51
N ASP A 466 -14.30 22.08 -20.89
CA ASP A 466 -14.43 20.96 -19.99
C ASP A 466 -13.27 20.93 -18.99
N ALA A 467 -13.61 20.89 -17.70
CA ALA A 467 -12.66 20.97 -16.61
C ALA A 467 -12.74 19.72 -15.72
N ASN A 468 -11.56 19.26 -15.32
CA ASN A 468 -11.35 17.94 -14.76
C ASN A 468 -10.52 18.00 -13.48
N VAL A 469 -10.82 17.08 -12.57
CA VAL A 469 -9.98 16.76 -11.42
C VAL A 469 -9.53 15.30 -11.54
N ALA A 470 -8.21 15.06 -11.53
CA ALA A 470 -7.66 13.72 -11.42
C ALA A 470 -7.54 13.33 -9.94
N TYR A 471 -8.04 12.16 -9.54
CA TYR A 471 -7.88 11.65 -8.17
C TYR A 471 -6.63 10.79 -8.00
N ILE A 472 -6.09 10.28 -9.12
CA ILE A 472 -4.99 9.34 -9.17
C ILE A 472 -3.76 10.00 -9.77
N ASP A 473 -2.59 9.73 -9.18
CA ASP A 473 -1.28 10.13 -9.73
C ASP A 473 -0.88 9.20 -10.90
N TYR A 474 -1.58 9.39 -12.02
CA TYR A 474 -1.31 8.69 -13.26
C TYR A 474 0.11 8.86 -13.78
N PRO A 475 0.73 10.06 -13.78
CA PRO A 475 2.10 10.23 -14.24
C PRO A 475 3.08 9.29 -13.55
N THR A 476 2.99 9.14 -12.23
CA THR A 476 3.87 8.23 -11.49
C THR A 476 3.56 6.77 -11.80
N ILE A 477 2.29 6.37 -11.79
CA ILE A 477 1.86 4.98 -12.02
C ILE A 477 2.27 4.50 -13.41
N ILE A 478 1.97 5.28 -14.44
CA ILE A 478 2.20 4.93 -15.85
C ILE A 478 3.70 4.81 -16.12
N LYS A 479 4.51 5.78 -15.66
CA LYS A 479 5.98 5.75 -15.82
C LYS A 479 6.60 4.57 -15.08
N LYS A 480 6.16 4.28 -13.85
CA LYS A 480 6.64 3.13 -13.07
C LYS A 480 6.33 1.80 -13.76
N LYS A 481 5.15 1.66 -14.37
CA LYS A 481 4.76 0.46 -15.12
C LYS A 481 5.41 0.37 -16.51
N GLY A 482 5.94 1.49 -17.04
CA GLY A 482 6.53 1.55 -18.38
C GLY A 482 5.49 1.45 -19.49
N LEU A 483 4.26 1.90 -19.22
CA LEU A 483 3.13 1.94 -20.16
C LEU A 483 3.14 3.26 -20.95
N ASN A 484 2.23 3.41 -21.93
CA ASN A 484 2.06 4.64 -22.72
C ASN A 484 3.37 5.12 -23.39
N ASN A 485 4.09 4.18 -23.99
CA ASN A 485 5.37 4.40 -24.68
C ASN A 485 6.59 4.78 -23.80
N TYR A 486 6.46 4.86 -22.47
CA TYR A 486 7.57 5.14 -21.54
C TYR A 486 8.52 3.93 -21.28
N ARG A 487 8.73 3.02 -22.25
CA ARG A 487 9.45 1.73 -22.13
C ARG A 487 10.42 1.64 -20.93
N LYS A 488 10.32 0.57 -20.12
CA LYS A 488 11.37 0.19 -19.16
C LYS A 488 12.72 0.15 -19.90
N ARG A 489 13.67 0.99 -19.50
CA ARG A 489 15.08 0.82 -19.87
C ARG A 489 15.45 -0.64 -19.56
N LYS A 490 15.84 -1.39 -20.58
CA LYS A 490 16.40 -2.73 -20.45
C LYS A 490 17.69 -2.70 -19.64
#